data_AF-A0A7J8EEB5-F1
#
_entry.id   AF-A0A7J8EEB5-F1
#
_cell.length_a   1.000
_cell.length_b   1.000
_cell.length_c   1.000
_cell.angle_alpha   90.00
_cell.angle_beta   90.00
_cell.angle_gamma   90.00
#
_symmetry.space_group_name_H-M   'P 1'
#
loop_
_entity.id
_entity.type
_entity.pdbx_description
1 polymer ?
#
loop_
_entity_poly.entity_id
_entity_poly.type
_entity_poly.pdbx_seq_one_letter_code
_entity_poly.pdbx_strand_id
1 'polypeptide(L)'
;MQTCARAWGLRLGCRVAGGRRLAGDAGPRWAPQSRDNSSGGGDSGGAGASRLLERLLPRHEDFARRHIGPGDKDQREMLQALGLASIDELMEKTVPASIRLKRPLKMEDPVCENEILATLRAISSKNQIWRSYIGMGYYNCSVPQAILRNLLENSGW
;
A
#
# COMPACT_ATOMS: atom_id res chain seq x y z
N MET A 1 41.98 -21.18 -10.30
CA MET A 1 43.24 -21.02 -11.08
C MET A 1 43.03 -19.90 -12.08
N GLN A 2 44.05 -19.02 -12.23
CA GLN A 2 44.12 -17.82 -13.07
C GLN A 2 43.45 -16.56 -12.45
N THR A 3 44.09 -15.81 -11.55
CA THR A 3 45.12 -14.75 -11.74
C THR A 3 44.94 -13.86 -12.97
N CYS A 4 44.56 -12.60 -12.75
CA CYS A 4 45.23 -11.46 -13.39
C CYS A 4 44.99 -10.17 -12.59
N ALA A 5 46.00 -9.81 -11.79
CA ALA A 5 46.16 -8.47 -11.27
C ALA A 5 46.69 -7.57 -12.39
N ARG A 6 46.15 -6.36 -12.53
CA ARG A 6 46.84 -5.23 -13.15
C ARG A 6 46.43 -3.92 -12.48
N ALA A 7 47.39 -3.42 -11.70
CA ALA A 7 47.55 -2.09 -11.15
C ALA A 7 47.17 -0.95 -12.10
N TRP A 8 46.59 0.14 -11.56
CA TRP A 8 46.92 1.53 -11.94
C TRP A 8 46.62 2.49 -10.77
N GLY A 9 47.67 3.20 -10.33
CA GLY A 9 47.58 4.64 -10.02
C GLY A 9 47.26 5.07 -8.59
N LEU A 10 48.23 4.97 -7.67
CA LEU A 10 48.32 5.88 -6.53
C LEU A 10 48.58 7.32 -7.03
N ARG A 11 47.66 8.23 -6.73
CA ARG A 11 48.01 9.64 -6.43
C ARG A 11 47.41 10.01 -5.08
N LEU A 12 48.28 10.00 -4.07
CA LEU A 12 48.07 10.68 -2.81
C LEU A 12 47.99 12.19 -3.08
N GLY A 13 46.82 12.77 -2.81
CA GLY A 13 46.61 14.21 -2.69
C GLY A 13 45.96 14.47 -1.34
N CYS A 14 46.77 14.71 -0.33
CA CYS A 14 46.31 15.11 1.00
C CYS A 14 45.77 16.55 0.93
N ARG A 15 44.48 16.75 1.24
CA ARG A 15 43.98 18.06 1.66
C ARG A 15 42.84 17.90 2.67
N VAL A 16 43.20 18.05 3.94
CA VAL A 16 42.27 18.33 5.04
C VAL A 16 41.73 19.75 4.84
N ALA A 17 40.43 19.90 4.65
CA ALA A 17 39.74 21.17 4.83
C ALA A 17 38.23 20.98 5.04
N GLY A 18 37.78 21.33 6.26
CA GLY A 18 36.48 21.95 6.48
C GLY A 18 35.27 21.03 6.58
N GLY A 19 34.91 20.68 7.81
CA GLY A 19 33.59 20.13 8.13
C GLY A 19 32.49 21.10 7.68
N ARG A 20 31.74 20.70 6.65
CA ARG A 20 30.45 21.30 6.35
C ARG A 20 29.40 20.57 7.16
N ARG A 21 28.75 21.30 8.07
CA ARG A 21 27.45 20.95 8.63
C ARG A 21 26.52 20.59 7.48
N LEU A 22 26.07 19.34 7.44
CA LEU A 22 24.91 18.97 6.64
C LEU A 22 23.70 19.61 7.34
N ALA A 23 23.28 20.77 6.81
CA ALA A 23 21.98 21.32 7.12
C ALA A 23 20.95 20.22 6.81
N GLY A 24 20.08 19.93 7.78
CA GLY A 24 18.99 18.99 7.62
C GLY A 24 18.09 19.49 6.50
N ASP A 25 18.27 18.92 5.31
CA ASP A 25 17.30 19.09 4.25
C ASP A 25 16.09 18.28 4.67
N ALA A 26 15.02 18.99 5.03
CA ALA A 26 13.75 18.38 5.35
C ALA A 26 13.35 17.52 4.15
N GLY A 27 13.42 16.20 4.32
CA GLY A 27 12.95 15.25 3.33
C GLY A 27 11.52 15.59 2.90
N PRO A 28 11.12 15.21 1.68
CA PRO A 28 9.85 15.66 1.12
C PRO A 28 8.72 15.33 2.10
N ARG A 29 8.12 16.39 2.65
CA ARG A 29 6.94 16.31 3.49
C ARG A 29 5.90 15.58 2.66
N TRP A 30 5.49 14.39 3.11
CA TRP A 30 4.39 13.66 2.53
C TRP A 30 3.13 14.51 2.66
N ALA A 31 2.82 15.25 1.60
CA ALA A 31 1.50 15.79 1.35
C ALA A 31 0.81 14.77 0.45
N PRO A 32 -0.34 14.18 0.84
CA PRO A 32 -1.16 13.49 -0.14
C PRO A 32 -1.39 14.49 -1.27
N GLN A 33 -1.05 14.11 -2.51
CA GLN A 33 -1.44 14.91 -3.65
C GLN A 33 -2.96 14.95 -3.61
N SER A 34 -3.52 16.10 -3.21
CA SER A 34 -4.91 16.38 -3.49
C SER A 34 -5.03 16.24 -5.00
N ARG A 35 -5.66 15.15 -5.46
CA ARG A 35 -6.40 15.27 -6.70
C ARG A 35 -7.41 16.36 -6.40
N ASP A 36 -7.13 17.55 -6.92
CA ASP A 36 -8.03 18.69 -6.88
C ASP A 36 -9.27 18.29 -7.69
N ASN A 37 -10.17 17.55 -7.05
CA ASN A 37 -11.50 17.33 -7.55
C ASN A 37 -12.32 18.50 -7.03
N SER A 38 -12.20 19.64 -7.71
CA SER A 38 -13.05 20.80 -7.53
C SER A 38 -14.47 20.45 -8.00
N SER A 39 -15.18 19.71 -7.15
CA SER A 39 -16.63 19.56 -7.16
C SER A 39 -17.03 19.44 -5.69
N GLY A 40 -17.42 20.57 -5.11
CA GLY A 40 -17.78 20.69 -3.71
C GLY A 40 -19.10 20.02 -3.33
N GLY A 41 -19.38 20.07 -2.03
CA GLY A 41 -20.67 19.74 -1.43
C GLY A 41 -20.68 18.36 -0.76
N GLY A 42 -20.72 18.36 0.57
CA GLY A 42 -21.02 17.15 1.33
C GLY A 42 -22.49 16.81 1.26
N ASP A 43 -22.82 15.52 1.31
CA ASP A 43 -23.94 15.04 2.10
C ASP A 43 -23.79 13.55 2.44
N SER A 44 -24.26 13.22 3.63
CA SER A 44 -24.38 11.88 4.20
C SER A 44 -25.57 11.15 3.59
N GLY A 45 -25.37 9.89 3.19
CA GLY A 45 -26.47 8.94 2.98
C GLY A 45 -27.29 9.20 1.72
N GLY A 46 -26.77 8.79 0.56
CA GLY A 46 -27.56 8.69 -0.65
C GLY A 46 -26.89 7.72 -1.60
N ALA A 47 -27.66 6.77 -2.13
CA ALA A 47 -27.32 6.04 -3.34
C ALA A 47 -27.11 7.09 -4.46
N GLY A 48 -25.88 7.61 -4.55
CA GLY A 48 -25.51 8.63 -5.51
C GLY A 48 -25.67 8.04 -6.90
N ALA A 49 -26.53 8.67 -7.70
CA ALA A 49 -26.76 8.29 -9.08
C ALA A 49 -25.42 8.07 -9.79
N SER A 50 -25.14 6.81 -10.12
CA SER A 50 -23.92 6.44 -10.83
C SER A 50 -23.79 7.32 -12.05
N ARG A 51 -22.60 7.88 -12.26
CA ARG A 51 -22.34 8.68 -13.45
C ARG A 51 -22.63 7.81 -14.67
N LEU A 52 -23.10 8.41 -15.77
CA LEU A 52 -23.37 7.67 -17.00
C LEU A 52 -22.13 6.85 -17.42
N LEU A 53 -20.94 7.45 -17.25
CA LEU A 53 -19.66 6.78 -17.48
C LEU A 53 -19.48 5.50 -16.65
N GLU A 54 -19.77 5.50 -15.35
CA GLU A 54 -19.61 4.33 -14.48
C GLU A 54 -20.59 3.20 -14.81
N ARG A 55 -21.75 3.56 -15.38
CA ARG A 55 -22.73 2.57 -15.86
C ARG A 55 -22.29 1.90 -17.16
N LEU A 56 -21.69 2.67 -18.07
CA LEU A 56 -21.19 2.16 -19.35
C LEU A 56 -19.82 1.46 -19.21
N LEU A 57 -18.97 2.00 -18.35
CA LEU A 57 -17.61 1.57 -18.07
C LEU A 57 -17.46 1.42 -16.55
N PRO A 58 -17.93 0.28 -15.99
CA PRO A 58 -17.75 0.00 -14.58
C PRO A 58 -16.26 -0.17 -14.24
N ARG A 59 -15.96 -0.15 -12.93
CA ARG A 59 -14.62 -0.45 -12.43
C ARG A 59 -14.17 -1.82 -12.95
N HIS A 60 -12.88 -1.94 -13.27
CA HIS A 60 -12.33 -3.18 -13.82
C HIS A 60 -12.55 -4.36 -12.87
N GLU A 61 -12.28 -4.16 -11.58
CA GLU A 61 -12.52 -5.17 -10.54
C GLU A 61 -12.73 -4.53 -9.16
N ASP A 62 -13.23 -5.33 -8.23
CA ASP A 62 -13.29 -4.99 -6.81
C ASP A 62 -12.53 -6.06 -6.01
N PHE A 63 -11.39 -5.68 -5.44
CA PHE A 63 -10.53 -6.58 -4.68
C PHE A 63 -11.26 -7.21 -3.48
N ALA A 64 -12.27 -6.53 -2.91
CA ALA A 64 -13.09 -7.08 -1.84
C ALA A 64 -13.73 -8.42 -2.23
N ARG A 65 -14.08 -8.62 -3.50
CA ARG A 65 -14.67 -9.89 -4.00
C ARG A 65 -13.69 -11.05 -4.07
N ARG A 66 -12.37 -10.78 -4.16
CA ARG A 66 -11.33 -11.82 -4.11
C ARG A 66 -10.87 -12.09 -2.69
N HIS A 67 -10.92 -11.06 -1.85
CA HIS A 67 -10.50 -11.14 -0.45
C HIS A 67 -11.58 -11.78 0.44
N ILE A 68 -12.86 -11.45 0.22
CA ILE A 68 -13.99 -12.00 0.96
C ILE A 68 -14.44 -13.29 0.28
N GLY A 69 -14.25 -14.42 0.97
CA GLY A 69 -14.62 -15.74 0.44
C GLY A 69 -16.13 -15.90 0.15
N PRO A 70 -17.02 -15.62 1.12
CA PRO A 70 -18.46 -15.79 0.93
C PRO A 70 -19.05 -14.77 -0.06
N GLY A 71 -19.59 -15.26 -1.17
CA GLY A 71 -20.36 -14.45 -2.11
C GLY A 71 -21.81 -14.21 -1.65
N ASP A 72 -22.60 -13.51 -2.47
CA ASP A 72 -24.00 -13.15 -2.14
C ASP A 72 -24.90 -14.36 -1.89
N LYS A 73 -24.60 -15.50 -2.52
CA LYS A 73 -25.33 -16.76 -2.30
C LYS A 73 -25.01 -17.32 -0.92
N ASP A 74 -23.73 -17.52 -0.64
CA ASP A 74 -23.26 -18.10 0.62
C ASP A 74 -23.66 -17.23 1.82
N GLN A 75 -23.57 -15.90 1.69
CA GLN A 75 -24.03 -14.98 2.72
C GLN A 75 -25.51 -15.14 3.05
N ARG A 76 -26.37 -15.32 2.03
CA ARG A 76 -27.80 -15.55 2.25
C ARG A 76 -28.09 -16.90 2.91
N GLU A 77 -27.40 -17.96 2.49
CA GLU A 77 -27.54 -19.28 3.10
C GLU A 77 -27.09 -19.28 4.58
N MET A 78 -25.98 -18.62 4.88
CA MET A 78 -25.50 -18.46 6.26
C MET A 78 -26.45 -17.60 7.12
N LEU A 79 -26.98 -16.49 6.57
CA LEU A 79 -27.97 -15.67 7.27
C LEU A 79 -29.26 -16.44 7.57
N GLN A 80 -29.71 -17.26 6.62
CA GLN A 80 -30.88 -18.12 6.80
C GLN A 80 -30.64 -19.16 7.90
N ALA A 81 -29.46 -19.77 7.97
CA ALA A 81 -29.10 -20.69 9.04
C ALA A 81 -29.12 -20.02 10.43
N LEU A 82 -28.80 -18.73 10.50
CA LEU A 82 -28.88 -17.91 11.72
C LEU A 82 -30.28 -17.36 12.01
N GLY A 83 -31.24 -17.51 11.09
CA GLY A 83 -32.58 -16.95 11.22
C GLY A 83 -32.62 -15.41 11.16
N LEU A 84 -31.67 -14.79 10.46
CA LEU A 84 -31.55 -13.33 10.32
C LEU A 84 -31.88 -12.90 8.88
N ALA A 85 -32.43 -11.70 8.72
CA ALA A 85 -32.84 -11.17 7.41
C ALA A 85 -31.70 -10.46 6.66
N SER A 86 -30.69 -9.92 7.37
CA SER A 86 -29.61 -9.15 6.76
C SER A 86 -28.33 -9.11 7.60
N ILE A 87 -27.23 -8.69 6.96
CA ILE A 87 -25.96 -8.41 7.65
C ILE A 87 -26.12 -7.25 8.65
N ASP A 88 -26.93 -6.23 8.34
CA ASP A 88 -27.17 -5.10 9.25
C ASP A 88 -27.85 -5.56 10.55
N GLU A 89 -28.83 -6.46 10.45
CA GLU A 89 -29.50 -7.05 11.62
C GLU A 89 -28.52 -7.88 12.47
N LEU A 90 -27.64 -8.64 11.81
CA LEU A 90 -26.56 -9.37 12.49
C LEU A 90 -25.63 -8.41 13.25
N MET A 91 -25.25 -7.29 12.64
CA MET A 91 -24.40 -6.28 13.27
C MET A 91 -25.07 -5.61 14.46
N GLU A 92 -26.37 -5.30 14.36
CA GLU A 92 -27.15 -4.68 15.43
C GLU A 92 -27.29 -5.56 16.67
N LYS A 93 -27.50 -6.86 16.49
CA LYS A 93 -27.61 -7.82 17.59
C LYS A 93 -26.26 -8.15 18.23
N THR A 94 -25.15 -7.94 17.51
CA THR A 94 -23.80 -8.33 17.95
C THR A 94 -23.03 -7.18 18.59
N VAL A 95 -23.05 -5.99 17.96
CA VAL A 95 -22.23 -4.85 18.36
C VAL A 95 -23.11 -3.79 19.03
N PRO A 96 -22.87 -3.43 20.30
CA PRO A 96 -23.65 -2.41 20.99
C PRO A 96 -23.66 -1.07 20.26
N ALA A 97 -24.84 -0.47 20.10
CA ALA A 97 -25.00 0.77 19.37
C ALA A 97 -24.18 1.95 19.94
N SER A 98 -23.87 1.93 21.24
CA SER A 98 -23.13 2.99 21.93
C SER A 98 -21.70 3.19 21.41
N ILE A 99 -21.08 2.16 20.85
CA ILE A 99 -19.69 2.19 20.35
C ILE A 99 -19.59 2.16 18.82
N ARG A 100 -20.71 2.07 18.10
CA ARG A 100 -20.73 2.07 16.64
C ARG A 100 -20.33 3.44 16.10
N LEU A 101 -19.65 3.44 14.95
CA LEU A 101 -19.32 4.68 14.25
C LEU A 101 -20.60 5.39 13.81
N LYS A 102 -20.72 6.68 14.15
CA LYS A 102 -21.85 7.54 13.77
C LYS A 102 -21.83 7.95 12.29
N ARG A 103 -20.70 7.75 11.61
CA ARG A 103 -20.49 8.10 10.20
C ARG A 103 -19.67 7.02 9.49
N PRO A 104 -19.86 6.84 8.18
CA PRO A 104 -18.97 6.00 7.38
C PRO A 104 -17.51 6.47 7.45
N LEU A 105 -16.59 5.55 7.18
CA LEU A 105 -15.17 5.88 7.08
C LEU A 105 -14.93 6.81 5.88
N LYS A 106 -14.25 7.93 6.13
CA LYS A 106 -13.82 8.85 5.07
C LYS A 106 -12.47 8.37 4.53
N MET A 107 -12.51 7.64 3.42
CA MET A 107 -11.33 7.13 2.71
C MET A 107 -11.32 7.64 1.27
N GLU A 108 -10.16 7.55 0.62
CA GLU A 108 -10.05 7.79 -0.82
C GLU A 108 -10.80 6.70 -1.61
N ASP A 109 -11.07 6.98 -2.89
CA ASP A 109 -11.71 6.00 -3.76
C ASP A 109 -10.85 4.73 -3.88
N PRO A 110 -11.47 3.54 -3.86
CA PRO A 110 -10.74 2.29 -3.90
C PRO A 110 -9.98 2.11 -5.23
N VAL A 111 -8.72 1.68 -5.13
CA VAL A 111 -7.87 1.36 -6.29
C VAL A 111 -8.13 -0.09 -6.74
N CYS A 112 -8.16 -0.33 -8.04
CA CYS A 112 -8.30 -1.67 -8.61
C CYS A 112 -6.98 -2.46 -8.45
N GLU A 113 -7.06 -3.79 -8.33
CA GLU A 113 -5.86 -4.64 -8.10
C GLU A 113 -4.87 -4.56 -9.27
N ASN A 114 -5.35 -4.51 -10.51
CA ASN A 114 -4.54 -4.29 -11.71
C ASN A 114 -3.71 -2.98 -11.69
N GLU A 115 -4.15 -1.97 -10.95
CA GLU A 115 -3.51 -0.65 -10.85
C GLU A 115 -2.68 -0.47 -9.57
N ILE A 116 -2.81 -1.36 -8.58
CA ILE A 116 -2.24 -1.15 -7.24
C ILE A 116 -0.71 -1.12 -7.26
N LEU A 117 -0.08 -2.01 -8.03
CA LEU A 117 1.38 -2.06 -8.12
C LEU A 117 1.94 -0.83 -8.84
N ALA A 118 1.24 -0.30 -9.84
CA ALA A 118 1.65 0.93 -10.51
C ALA A 118 1.56 2.13 -9.56
N THR A 119 0.46 2.22 -8.82
CA THR A 119 0.24 3.26 -7.80
C THR A 119 1.32 3.21 -6.71
N LEU A 120 1.62 2.02 -6.19
CA LEU A 120 2.64 1.84 -5.16
C LEU A 120 4.07 2.10 -5.71
N ARG A 121 4.36 1.70 -6.95
CA ARG A 121 5.65 1.97 -7.60
C ARG A 121 5.94 3.46 -7.73
N ALA A 122 4.93 4.27 -8.04
CA ALA A 122 5.07 5.73 -8.12
C ALA A 122 5.44 6.37 -6.77
N ILE A 123 5.09 5.72 -5.66
CA ILE A 123 5.49 6.13 -4.31
C ILE A 123 6.89 5.61 -4.00
N SER A 124 7.14 4.31 -4.21
CA SER A 124 8.41 3.68 -3.86
C SER A 124 9.60 4.24 -4.64
N SER A 125 9.38 4.72 -5.87
CA SER A 125 10.42 5.35 -6.69
C SER A 125 10.97 6.66 -6.11
N LYS A 126 10.30 7.24 -5.11
CA LYS A 126 10.78 8.43 -4.39
C LYS A 126 11.90 8.09 -3.41
N ASN A 127 12.05 6.82 -3.03
CA ASN A 127 13.11 6.38 -2.13
C ASN A 127 14.46 6.32 -2.86
N GLN A 128 15.55 6.68 -2.18
CA GLN A 128 16.89 6.64 -2.74
C GLN A 128 17.67 5.45 -2.15
N ILE A 129 18.09 4.52 -3.01
CA ILE A 129 18.83 3.32 -2.59
C ILE A 129 20.34 3.63 -2.64
N TRP A 130 20.90 3.97 -1.48
CA TRP A 130 22.33 4.26 -1.33
C TRP A 130 23.08 3.06 -0.75
N ARG A 131 24.41 3.04 -0.95
CA ARG A 131 25.29 2.12 -0.23
C ARG A 131 25.50 2.66 1.19
N SER A 132 24.70 2.17 2.12
CA SER A 132 24.75 2.60 3.52
C SER A 132 25.77 1.79 4.32
N TYR A 133 26.76 2.48 4.89
CA TYR A 133 27.74 1.92 5.82
C TYR A 133 27.62 2.54 7.23
N ILE A 134 26.42 2.97 7.60
CA ILE A 134 26.12 3.59 8.90
C ILE A 134 26.36 2.58 10.05
N GLY A 135 26.08 1.30 9.80
CA GLY A 135 26.21 0.24 10.80
C GLY A 135 25.04 0.26 11.79
N MET A 136 25.34 0.40 13.08
CA MET A 136 24.33 0.49 14.16
C MET A 136 23.33 -0.67 14.19
N GLY A 137 23.78 -1.89 13.85
CA GLY A 137 22.97 -3.11 13.94
C GLY A 137 22.29 -3.55 12.64
N TYR A 138 22.36 -2.75 11.57
CA TYR A 138 21.87 -3.15 10.24
C TYR A 138 23.03 -3.17 9.23
N TYR A 139 23.23 -4.33 8.61
CA TYR A 139 24.30 -4.55 7.64
C TYR A 139 23.71 -5.18 6.38
N ASN A 140 24.05 -4.63 5.21
CA ASN A 140 23.57 -5.16 3.94
C ASN A 140 24.16 -6.55 3.66
N CYS A 141 23.40 -7.43 3.02
CA CYS A 141 23.83 -8.77 2.66
C CYS A 141 23.32 -9.19 1.28
N SER A 142 23.99 -10.16 0.66
CA SER A 142 23.54 -10.78 -0.58
C SER A 142 22.53 -11.88 -0.26
N VAL A 143 21.24 -11.55 -0.30
CA VAL A 143 20.16 -12.52 -0.03
C VAL A 143 20.17 -13.61 -1.12
N PRO A 144 20.30 -14.90 -0.78
CA PRO A 144 20.26 -15.97 -1.77
C PRO A 144 18.89 -16.06 -2.46
N GLN A 145 18.87 -15.97 -3.79
CA GLN A 145 17.62 -15.93 -4.56
C GLN A 145 16.77 -17.20 -4.38
N ALA A 146 17.40 -18.35 -4.16
CA ALA A 146 16.70 -19.61 -3.90
C ALA A 146 15.90 -19.56 -2.59
N ILE A 147 16.39 -18.87 -1.56
CA ILE A 147 15.66 -18.73 -0.29
C ILE A 147 14.55 -17.69 -0.44
N LEU A 148 14.86 -16.54 -1.06
CA LEU A 148 13.88 -15.48 -1.27
C LEU A 148 12.65 -16.01 -2.03
N ARG A 149 12.85 -16.66 -3.18
CA ARG A 149 11.74 -17.11 -4.03
C ARG A 149 10.98 -18.30 -3.45
N ASN A 150 11.70 -19.29 -2.92
CA ASN A 150 11.07 -20.57 -2.56
C ASN A 150 10.54 -20.61 -1.13
N LEU A 151 10.96 -19.67 -0.28
CA LEU A 151 10.52 -19.55 1.11
C LEU A 151 9.80 -18.22 1.34
N LEU A 152 10.45 -17.07 1.18
CA LEU A 152 9.86 -15.77 1.57
C LEU A 152 8.63 -15.38 0.73
N GLU A 153 8.67 -15.63 -0.58
CA GLU A 153 7.57 -15.29 -1.51
C GLU A 153 6.56 -16.43 -1.71
N ASN A 154 6.70 -17.54 -0.97
CA ASN A 154 5.87 -18.74 -1.16
C ASN A 154 4.84 -18.87 -0.03
N SER A 155 3.54 -18.79 -0.36
CA SER A 155 2.45 -18.89 0.62
C SER A 155 2.30 -20.25 1.30
N GLY A 156 2.98 -21.29 0.81
CA GLY A 156 2.98 -22.62 1.42
C GLY A 156 4.03 -22.82 2.52
N TRP A 157 4.94 -21.85 2.69
CA TRP A 157 5.87 -21.76 3.81
C TRP A 157 5.36 -20.76 4.84
#